data_AF-A0A4V6DVZ3-F1
#
_entry.id   AF-A0A4V6DVZ3-F1
#
_cell.length_a   1.000
_cell.length_b   1.000
_cell.length_c   1.000
_cell.angle_alpha   90.00
_cell.angle_beta   90.00
_cell.angle_gamma   90.00
#
_symmetry.space_group_name_H-M   'P 1'
#
loop_
_entity.id
_entity.type
_entity.pdbx_description
1 polymer ?
#
loop_
_entity_poly.entity_id
_entity_poly.type
_entity_poly.pdbx_seq_one_letter_code
_entity_poly.pdbx_strand_id
1 'polypeptide(L)'
;MKDRREFFSSIFKSLCLCTAGGFLANLALKASDNYALRPPGAEDEKRFLSKCIRCGLCVKACPWNTLKLASLLDSPKTGTPFFKAREIPCYLCKDIPCIKECPTDALDKKHLEQGIESLKIGIAVVDSSTCISFWGLQCDACQRACPLIDRALKLEYKRNERTAKHAFLVPVVDNEVCVGCGLCELACVTEEPAIRVLPREYVLGKAGAHYVKGWDKNDEKRIEQADTSKHFNTKKAQDYLNNGDDL
;
A
#
# COMPACT_ATOMS: atom_id res chain seq x y z
N MET A 1 -49.19 36.26 22.25
CA MET A 1 -48.04 35.61 22.93
C MET A 1 -47.58 34.30 22.28
N LYS A 2 -48.36 33.63 21.40
CA LYS A 2 -47.94 32.39 20.71
C LYS A 2 -46.86 32.62 19.63
N ASP A 3 -46.95 33.68 18.82
CA ASP A 3 -46.03 33.94 17.70
C ASP A 3 -44.56 34.13 18.08
N ARG A 4 -44.28 34.84 19.19
CA ARG A 4 -42.89 35.09 19.62
C ARG A 4 -42.20 33.80 20.07
N ARG A 5 -42.94 32.89 20.69
CA ARG A 5 -42.39 31.62 21.20
C ARG A 5 -42.08 30.64 20.07
N GLU A 6 -42.90 30.65 19.02
CA GLU A 6 -42.66 29.86 17.80
C GLU A 6 -41.47 30.40 17.00
N PHE A 7 -41.33 31.73 16.90
CA PHE A 7 -40.17 32.35 16.26
C PHE A 7 -38.84 31.99 16.93
N PHE A 8 -38.75 32.12 18.26
CA PHE A 8 -37.53 31.73 18.99
C PHE A 8 -37.26 30.21 18.92
N SER A 9 -38.31 29.39 18.93
CA SER A 9 -38.19 27.93 18.75
C SER A 9 -37.65 27.58 17.35
N SER A 10 -38.09 28.29 16.31
CA SER A 10 -37.62 28.07 14.94
C SER A 10 -36.16 28.46 14.75
N ILE A 11 -35.72 29.58 15.34
CA ILE A 11 -34.31 30.01 15.30
C ILE A 11 -33.41 29.03 16.07
N PHE A 12 -33.86 28.55 17.23
CA PHE A 12 -33.09 27.58 18.02
C PHE A 12 -32.94 26.26 17.26
N LYS A 13 -34.01 25.78 16.60
CA LYS A 13 -33.97 24.57 15.77
C LYS A 13 -33.03 24.71 14.58
N SER A 14 -33.08 25.82 13.85
CA SER A 14 -32.20 26.05 12.70
C SER A 14 -30.74 26.19 13.14
N LEU A 15 -30.46 26.87 14.25
CA LEU A 15 -29.12 26.97 14.82
C LEU A 15 -28.58 25.60 15.24
N CYS A 16 -29.37 24.77 15.92
CA CYS A 16 -28.97 23.40 16.28
C CYS A 16 -28.72 22.53 15.04
N LEU A 17 -29.54 22.65 13.99
CA LEU A 17 -29.34 21.91 12.74
C LEU A 17 -28.04 22.33 12.04
N CYS A 18 -27.76 23.63 11.97
CA CYS A 18 -26.55 24.14 11.35
C CYS A 18 -25.28 23.76 12.13
N THR A 19 -25.31 23.80 13.46
CA THR A 19 -24.15 23.41 14.28
C THR A 19 -23.90 21.91 14.26
N ALA A 20 -24.95 21.09 14.37
CA ALA A 20 -24.84 19.64 14.24
C ALA A 20 -24.39 19.23 12.83
N GLY A 21 -24.97 19.85 11.79
CA GLY A 21 -24.57 19.64 10.40
C GLY A 21 -23.13 20.07 10.13
N GLY A 22 -22.72 21.23 10.64
CA GLY A 22 -21.35 21.73 10.53
C GLY A 22 -20.34 20.84 11.26
N PHE A 23 -20.68 20.31 12.44
CA PHE A 23 -19.86 19.37 13.18
C PHE A 23 -19.69 18.03 12.44
N LEU A 24 -20.78 17.46 11.93
CA LEU A 24 -20.76 16.22 11.15
C LEU A 24 -20.00 16.39 9.83
N ALA A 25 -20.17 17.53 9.14
CA ALA A 25 -19.41 17.83 7.93
C ALA A 25 -17.92 17.98 8.22
N ASN A 26 -17.54 18.64 9.31
CA ASN A 26 -16.14 18.77 9.71
C ASN A 26 -15.50 17.40 10.04
N LEU A 27 -16.27 16.51 10.66
CA LEU A 27 -15.86 15.15 10.95
C LEU A 27 -15.63 14.33 9.67
N ALA A 28 -16.54 14.45 8.69
CA ALA A 28 -16.41 13.78 7.39
C ALA A 28 -15.23 14.32 6.57
N LEU A 29 -14.99 15.64 6.60
CA LEU A 29 -13.86 16.27 5.90
C LEU A 29 -12.50 15.96 6.52
N LYS A 30 -12.45 15.51 7.78
CA LYS A 30 -11.23 15.10 8.47
C LYS A 30 -10.81 13.65 8.23
N ALA A 31 -11.59 12.87 7.45
CA ALA A 31 -11.18 11.53 7.06
C ALA A 31 -9.90 11.62 6.19
N SER A 32 -8.75 11.28 6.79
CA SER A 32 -7.43 11.37 6.16
C SER A 32 -7.21 10.28 5.11
N ASP A 33 -6.27 10.52 4.21
CA ASP A 33 -5.89 9.73 3.03
C ASP A 33 -6.14 8.20 3.06
N ASN A 34 -6.59 7.73 1.90
CA ASN A 34 -7.35 6.51 1.62
C ASN A 34 -6.59 5.17 1.71
N TYR A 35 -5.45 5.08 2.40
CA TYR A 35 -4.74 3.80 2.52
C TYR A 35 -4.31 3.50 3.96
N ALA A 36 -4.28 2.21 4.25
CA ALA A 36 -3.83 1.70 5.54
C ALA A 36 -3.10 0.38 5.33
N LEU A 37 -2.01 0.20 6.08
CA LEU A 37 -1.28 -1.06 6.06
C LEU A 37 -1.99 -2.07 6.95
N ARG A 38 -2.32 -3.21 6.36
CA ARG A 38 -3.00 -4.31 7.04
C ARG A 38 -2.00 -5.19 7.81
N PRO A 39 -2.46 -5.96 8.81
CA PRO A 39 -1.59 -6.92 9.48
C PRO A 39 -0.95 -7.93 8.53
N PRO A 40 0.16 -8.56 8.92
CA PRO A 40 0.73 -9.70 8.22
C PRO A 40 -0.32 -10.76 7.88
N GLY A 41 -0.35 -11.24 6.62
CA GLY A 41 -1.28 -12.27 6.15
C GLY A 41 -2.63 -11.75 5.63
N ALA A 42 -2.87 -10.43 5.62
CA ALA A 42 -4.06 -9.81 5.04
C ALA A 42 -3.77 -9.24 3.62
N GLU A 43 -3.27 -10.08 2.71
CA GLU A 43 -2.78 -9.65 1.39
C GLU A 43 -3.90 -9.18 0.46
N ASP A 44 -5.06 -9.86 0.50
CA ASP A 44 -6.27 -9.51 -0.25
C ASP A 44 -7.26 -8.82 0.68
N GLU A 45 -7.47 -7.52 0.43
CA GLU A 45 -8.36 -6.67 1.21
C GLU A 45 -9.81 -7.21 1.23
N LYS A 46 -10.32 -7.70 0.10
CA LYS A 46 -11.70 -8.21 0.01
C LYS A 46 -11.84 -9.51 0.80
N ARG A 47 -10.91 -10.45 0.65
CA ARG A 47 -10.89 -11.70 1.43
C ARG A 47 -10.79 -11.39 2.92
N PHE A 48 -9.85 -10.53 3.30
CA PHE A 48 -9.63 -10.14 4.69
C PHE A 48 -10.91 -9.56 5.31
N LEU A 49 -11.54 -8.58 4.65
CA LEU A 49 -12.77 -7.94 5.14
C LEU A 49 -13.95 -8.91 5.24
N SER A 50 -14.02 -9.93 4.38
CA SER A 50 -15.09 -10.94 4.42
C SER A 50 -14.95 -11.93 5.59
N LYS A 51 -13.73 -12.21 6.03
CA LYS A 51 -13.43 -13.20 7.09
C LYS A 51 -13.19 -12.57 8.46
N CYS A 52 -12.80 -11.30 8.52
CA CYS A 52 -12.45 -10.62 9.76
C CYS A 52 -13.69 -10.33 10.60
N ILE A 53 -13.78 -10.98 11.76
CA ILE A 53 -14.86 -10.77 12.75
C ILE A 53 -14.56 -9.64 13.75
N ARG A 54 -13.50 -8.85 13.52
CA ARG A 54 -13.14 -7.68 14.34
C ARG A 54 -12.92 -8.00 15.84
N CYS A 55 -12.42 -9.20 16.14
CA CYS A 55 -12.24 -9.68 17.52
C CYS A 55 -11.06 -9.02 18.26
N GLY A 56 -10.14 -8.36 17.56
CA GLY A 56 -8.98 -7.67 18.17
C GLY A 56 -7.88 -8.59 18.72
N LEU A 57 -7.99 -9.91 18.55
CA LEU A 57 -6.98 -10.87 19.05
C LEU A 57 -5.59 -10.63 18.44
N CYS A 58 -5.52 -10.30 17.15
CA CYS A 58 -4.25 -9.97 16.49
C CYS A 58 -3.57 -8.72 17.08
N VAL A 59 -4.36 -7.73 17.55
CA VAL A 59 -3.84 -6.52 18.21
C VAL A 59 -3.25 -6.89 19.57
N LYS A 60 -3.98 -7.66 20.38
CA LYS A 60 -3.51 -8.12 21.68
C LYS A 60 -2.28 -9.03 21.60
N ALA A 61 -2.19 -9.84 20.55
CA ALA A 61 -1.09 -10.76 20.31
C ALA A 61 0.20 -10.08 19.83
N CYS A 62 0.14 -8.81 19.38
CA CYS A 62 1.29 -8.09 18.85
C CYS A 62 2.22 -7.62 19.99
N PRO A 63 3.47 -8.13 20.09
CA PRO A 63 4.37 -7.76 21.19
C PRO A 63 4.78 -6.28 21.19
N TRP A 64 4.77 -5.66 20.00
CA TRP A 64 5.26 -4.31 19.76
C TRP A 64 4.16 -3.25 19.74
N ASN A 65 2.89 -3.64 19.96
CA ASN A 65 1.73 -2.75 19.83
C ASN A 65 1.67 -2.02 18.47
N THR A 66 2.18 -2.66 17.41
CA THR A 66 2.14 -2.15 16.04
C THR A 66 0.71 -1.96 15.56
N LEU A 67 -0.15 -2.96 15.81
CA LEU A 67 -1.51 -2.99 15.28
C LEU A 67 -2.47 -2.20 16.17
N LYS A 68 -3.37 -1.45 15.54
CA LYS A 68 -4.47 -0.72 16.19
C LYS A 68 -5.79 -1.08 15.50
N LEU A 69 -6.90 -1.03 16.23
CA LEU A 69 -8.23 -1.16 15.62
C LEU A 69 -8.67 0.19 15.06
N ALA A 70 -9.19 0.19 13.83
CA ALA A 70 -9.72 1.37 13.18
C ALA A 70 -10.90 1.96 13.94
N SER A 71 -10.80 3.24 14.28
CA SER A 71 -11.89 4.06 14.79
C SER A 71 -12.78 4.55 13.65
N LEU A 72 -13.83 5.32 13.95
CA LEU A 72 -14.69 5.94 12.94
C LEU A 72 -13.98 7.03 12.12
N LEU A 73 -12.88 7.57 12.65
CA LEU A 73 -12.08 8.64 12.05
C LEU A 73 -10.88 8.13 11.26
N ASP A 74 -10.58 6.84 11.36
CA ASP A 74 -9.44 6.25 10.68
C ASP A 74 -9.82 5.87 9.24
N SER A 75 -8.84 5.94 8.33
CA SER A 75 -8.98 5.57 6.92
C SER A 75 -9.55 4.14 6.66
N PRO A 76 -9.07 3.08 7.35
CA PRO A 76 -9.61 1.74 7.16
C PRO A 76 -11.01 1.55 7.77
N LYS A 77 -11.76 0.57 7.25
CA LYS A 77 -13.09 0.22 7.77
C LYS A 77 -13.07 0.03 9.29
N THR A 78 -14.02 0.65 9.99
CA THR A 78 -14.10 0.65 11.45
C THR A 78 -14.05 -0.77 12.06
N GLY A 79 -13.27 -0.91 13.13
CA GLY A 79 -13.04 -2.15 13.85
C GLY A 79 -12.11 -3.14 13.14
N THR A 80 -11.53 -2.79 12.00
CA THR A 80 -10.52 -3.62 11.34
C THR A 80 -9.10 -3.23 11.80
N PRO A 81 -8.19 -4.20 12.02
CA PRO A 81 -6.83 -3.90 12.41
C PRO A 81 -6.03 -3.26 11.26
N PHE A 82 -5.15 -2.33 11.62
CA PHE A 82 -4.21 -1.65 10.73
C PHE A 82 -3.01 -1.10 11.51
N PHE A 83 -1.98 -0.61 10.82
CA PHE A 83 -0.89 0.14 11.44
C PHE A 83 -0.37 1.25 10.53
N LYS A 84 0.41 2.16 11.10
CA LYS A 84 1.10 3.25 10.40
C LYS A 84 2.61 3.04 10.54
N ALA A 85 3.29 2.82 9.42
CA ALA A 85 4.71 2.46 9.40
C ALA A 85 5.62 3.52 10.04
N ARG A 86 5.35 4.82 9.80
CA ARG A 86 6.10 5.92 10.43
C ARG A 86 5.96 6.00 11.95
N GLU A 87 4.86 5.52 12.54
CA GLU A 87 4.65 5.52 13.99
C GLU A 87 5.30 4.28 14.63
N ILE A 88 4.75 3.10 14.34
CA ILE A 88 5.23 1.82 14.87
C ILE A 88 5.12 0.82 13.70
N PRO A 89 6.25 0.43 13.08
CA PRO A 89 6.24 -0.51 11.98
C PRO A 89 6.05 -1.96 12.47
N CYS A 90 5.89 -2.88 11.52
CA CYS A 90 5.92 -4.30 11.79
C CYS A 90 7.37 -4.79 11.93
N TYR A 91 7.70 -5.39 13.08
CA TYR A 91 9.03 -5.94 13.36
C TYR A 91 9.27 -7.35 12.81
N LEU A 92 8.35 -7.90 11.99
CA LEU A 92 8.45 -9.24 11.40
C LEU A 92 8.86 -10.33 12.41
N CYS A 93 8.06 -10.49 13.46
CA CYS A 93 8.28 -11.52 14.48
C CYS A 93 8.34 -12.92 13.84
N LYS A 94 9.33 -13.75 14.21
CA LYS A 94 9.53 -15.10 13.65
C LYS A 94 8.30 -16.00 13.80
N ASP A 95 7.65 -15.95 14.95
CA ASP A 95 6.48 -16.80 15.26
C ASP A 95 5.14 -16.22 14.77
N ILE A 96 5.16 -15.01 14.18
CA ILE A 96 4.02 -14.25 13.65
C ILE A 96 2.74 -14.43 14.51
N PRO A 97 2.76 -14.03 15.79
CA PRO A 97 1.68 -14.34 16.74
C PRO A 97 0.32 -13.75 16.33
N CYS A 98 0.33 -12.65 15.57
CA CYS A 98 -0.88 -12.05 15.04
C CYS A 98 -1.68 -12.99 14.12
N ILE A 99 -1.00 -13.81 13.30
CA ILE A 99 -1.64 -14.79 12.41
C ILE A 99 -2.08 -16.01 13.23
N LYS A 100 -1.23 -16.48 14.16
CA LYS A 100 -1.49 -17.66 14.99
C LYS A 100 -2.78 -17.53 15.81
N GLU A 101 -3.00 -16.36 16.40
CA GLU A 101 -4.18 -16.07 17.23
C GLU A 101 -5.44 -15.73 16.42
N CYS A 102 -5.38 -15.74 15.08
CA CYS A 102 -6.55 -15.45 14.23
C CYS A 102 -7.50 -16.67 14.16
N PRO A 103 -8.76 -16.54 14.63
CA PRO A 103 -9.70 -17.67 14.63
C PRO A 103 -10.34 -17.93 13.26
N THR A 104 -10.53 -16.89 12.43
CA THR A 104 -11.36 -16.96 11.22
C THR A 104 -10.58 -17.07 9.91
N ASP A 105 -9.26 -17.31 9.98
CA ASP A 105 -8.37 -17.35 8.80
C ASP A 105 -8.47 -16.06 7.94
N ALA A 106 -8.79 -14.94 8.60
CA ALA A 106 -8.75 -13.63 7.97
C ALA A 106 -7.30 -13.22 7.65
N LEU A 107 -6.36 -13.68 8.48
CA LEU A 107 -4.94 -13.63 8.20
C LEU A 107 -4.49 -15.03 7.76
N ASP A 108 -3.87 -15.10 6.59
CA ASP A 108 -3.56 -16.37 5.93
C ASP A 108 -2.51 -17.18 6.72
N LYS A 109 -2.93 -18.34 7.25
CA LYS A 109 -2.07 -19.18 8.10
C LYS A 109 -0.93 -19.85 7.33
N LYS A 110 -0.96 -19.89 5.99
CA LYS A 110 0.12 -20.44 5.16
C LYS A 110 1.50 -19.83 5.49
N HIS A 111 1.51 -18.57 5.90
CA HIS A 111 2.74 -17.84 6.22
C HIS A 111 3.44 -18.32 7.50
N LEU A 112 2.74 -19.05 8.37
CA LEU A 112 3.35 -19.64 9.57
C LEU A 112 4.39 -20.71 9.21
N GLU A 113 4.14 -21.47 8.14
CA GLU A 113 5.06 -22.51 7.64
C GLU A 113 6.07 -21.93 6.67
N GLN A 114 5.65 -21.02 5.80
CA GLN A 114 6.51 -20.40 4.77
C GLN A 114 7.46 -19.33 5.32
N GLY A 115 7.22 -18.85 6.54
CA GLY A 115 8.05 -17.86 7.22
C GLY A 115 7.83 -16.41 6.75
N ILE A 116 8.59 -15.49 7.34
CA ILE A 116 8.40 -14.04 7.21
C ILE A 116 8.56 -13.49 5.78
N GLU A 117 9.30 -14.19 4.91
CA GLU A 117 9.58 -13.76 3.52
C GLU A 117 8.38 -13.93 2.60
N SER A 118 7.49 -14.84 2.97
CA SER A 118 6.26 -15.12 2.22
C SER A 118 5.21 -14.02 2.39
N LEU A 119 5.31 -13.20 3.44
CA LEU A 119 4.35 -12.16 3.77
C LEU A 119 4.32 -11.05 2.72
N LYS A 120 3.12 -10.59 2.33
CA LYS A 120 2.94 -9.47 1.40
C LYS A 120 2.02 -8.39 1.99
N ILE A 121 2.56 -7.56 2.89
CA ILE A 121 1.83 -6.47 3.56
C ILE A 121 1.72 -5.24 2.66
N GLY A 122 2.84 -4.86 2.04
CA GLY A 122 2.96 -3.65 1.24
C GLY A 122 4.26 -3.63 0.44
N ILE A 123 4.56 -2.51 -0.20
CA ILE A 123 5.81 -2.26 -0.92
C ILE A 123 6.35 -0.91 -0.51
N ALA A 124 7.66 -0.85 -0.26
CA ALA A 124 8.36 0.40 -0.03
C ALA A 124 8.60 1.12 -1.37
N VAL A 125 8.32 2.41 -1.41
CA VAL A 125 8.53 3.29 -2.57
C VAL A 125 9.44 4.41 -2.13
N VAL A 126 10.53 4.62 -2.88
CA VAL A 126 11.49 5.69 -2.63
C VAL A 126 11.14 6.90 -3.50
N ASP A 127 11.01 8.06 -2.88
CA ASP A 127 10.98 9.34 -3.55
C ASP A 127 12.42 9.80 -3.83
N SER A 128 12.80 9.74 -5.11
CA SER A 128 14.12 10.16 -5.59
C SER A 128 14.37 11.67 -5.44
N SER A 129 13.33 12.49 -5.32
CA SER A 129 13.48 13.94 -5.21
C SER A 129 13.87 14.40 -3.81
N THR A 130 13.35 13.73 -2.77
CA THR A 130 13.60 14.07 -1.36
C THR A 130 14.70 13.21 -0.73
N CYS A 131 14.98 12.04 -1.27
CA CYS A 131 15.98 11.15 -0.70
C CYS A 131 17.40 11.74 -0.80
N ILE A 132 18.03 11.99 0.34
CA ILE A 132 19.39 12.54 0.43
C ILE A 132 20.45 11.69 -0.28
N SER A 133 20.19 10.39 -0.47
CA SER A 133 21.08 9.51 -1.25
C SER A 133 21.12 9.87 -2.73
N PHE A 134 20.00 10.32 -3.28
CA PHE A 134 19.93 10.85 -4.65
C PHE A 134 20.58 12.23 -4.78
N TRP A 135 20.79 12.93 -3.67
CA TRP A 135 21.53 14.21 -3.64
C TRP A 135 23.05 14.04 -3.54
N GLY A 136 23.55 12.82 -3.31
CA GLY A 136 24.98 12.54 -3.20
C GLY A 136 25.50 12.31 -1.79
N LEU A 137 24.63 12.33 -0.77
CA LEU A 137 25.01 11.95 0.58
C LEU A 137 25.03 10.42 0.71
N GLN A 138 26.02 9.87 1.41
CA GLN A 138 26.11 8.43 1.66
C GLN A 138 25.17 8.05 2.81
N CYS A 139 23.92 7.73 2.48
CA CYS A 139 22.93 7.29 3.45
C CYS A 139 22.49 5.85 3.16
N ASP A 140 22.63 4.97 4.14
CA ASP A 140 22.22 3.57 4.06
C ASP A 140 21.27 3.16 5.21
N ALA A 141 20.69 4.14 5.91
CA ALA A 141 19.85 3.93 7.09
C ALA A 141 18.66 2.99 6.80
N CYS A 142 17.96 3.21 5.67
CA CYS A 142 16.82 2.38 5.28
C CYS A 142 17.22 0.94 4.93
N GLN A 143 18.41 0.73 4.35
CA GLN A 143 18.95 -0.58 4.00
C GLN A 143 19.34 -1.35 5.26
N ARG A 144 20.09 -0.71 6.17
CA ARG A 144 20.50 -1.32 7.45
C ARG A 144 19.31 -1.66 8.35
N ALA A 145 18.23 -0.89 8.28
CA ALA A 145 17.00 -1.17 9.01
C ALA A 145 16.18 -2.32 8.40
N CYS A 146 16.45 -2.74 7.16
CA CYS A 146 15.69 -3.78 6.50
C CYS A 146 16.07 -5.18 7.05
N PRO A 147 15.12 -5.98 7.55
CA PRO A 147 15.39 -7.37 7.96
C PRO A 147 15.81 -8.27 6.80
N LEU A 148 15.49 -7.86 5.57
CA LEU A 148 15.83 -8.55 4.32
C LEU A 148 16.87 -7.74 3.54
N ILE A 149 17.91 -7.30 4.24
CA ILE A 149 19.03 -6.53 3.69
C ILE A 149 19.61 -7.20 2.44
N ASP A 150 19.95 -6.39 1.44
CA ASP A 150 20.48 -6.80 0.12
C ASP A 150 19.60 -7.73 -0.71
N ARG A 151 18.39 -8.05 -0.22
CA ARG A 151 17.38 -8.82 -0.96
C ARG A 151 16.18 -7.95 -1.29
N ALA A 152 15.49 -7.42 -0.28
CA ALA A 152 14.34 -6.53 -0.47
C ALA A 152 14.73 -5.08 -0.70
N LEU A 153 15.80 -4.61 -0.07
CA LEU A 153 16.34 -3.27 -0.24
C LEU A 153 17.84 -3.38 -0.51
N LYS A 154 18.25 -2.93 -1.69
CA LYS A 154 19.63 -2.97 -2.18
C LYS A 154 20.13 -1.54 -2.36
N LEU A 155 21.44 -1.35 -2.28
CA LEU A 155 22.06 -0.10 -2.70
C LEU A 155 22.75 -0.31 -4.04
N GLU A 156 22.39 0.51 -5.02
CA GLU A 156 23.00 0.49 -6.35
C GLU A 156 23.89 1.71 -6.54
N TYR A 157 25.04 1.48 -7.19
CA TYR A 157 25.93 2.54 -7.59
C TYR A 157 25.43 3.18 -8.88
N LYS A 158 25.04 4.46 -8.82
CA LYS A 158 24.74 5.27 -10.00
C LYS A 158 25.84 6.28 -10.25
N ARG A 159 26.29 6.40 -11.49
CA ARG A 159 27.31 7.38 -11.87
C ARG A 159 26.76 8.80 -11.70
N ASN A 160 27.52 9.67 -11.04
CA ASN A 160 27.17 11.08 -10.97
C ASN A 160 27.58 11.78 -12.27
N GLU A 161 26.61 12.17 -13.09
CA GLU A 161 26.87 12.86 -14.36
C GLU A 161 27.52 14.24 -14.17
N ARG A 162 27.19 14.94 -13.07
CA ARG A 162 27.71 16.29 -12.79
C ARG A 162 29.19 16.31 -12.48
N THR A 163 29.69 15.34 -11.72
CA THR A 163 31.09 15.34 -11.23
C THR A 163 31.97 14.26 -11.87
N ALA A 164 31.37 13.26 -12.53
CA ALA A 164 32.02 12.11 -13.18
C ALA A 164 33.02 11.29 -12.32
N LYS A 165 33.27 11.68 -11.07
CA LYS A 165 34.25 11.09 -10.14
C LYS A 165 33.60 10.37 -8.95
N HIS A 166 32.41 10.79 -8.53
CA HIS A 166 31.70 10.18 -7.40
C HIS A 166 30.51 9.34 -7.90
N ALA A 167 30.22 8.22 -7.23
CA ALA A 167 29.00 7.45 -7.46
C ALA A 167 27.96 7.79 -6.39
N PHE A 168 26.71 7.96 -6.82
CA PHE A 168 25.56 7.93 -5.93
C PHE A 168 25.35 6.51 -5.44
N LEU A 169 24.97 6.36 -4.18
CA LEU A 169 24.59 5.09 -3.58
C LEU A 169 23.07 5.13 -3.38
N VAL A 170 22.29 4.70 -4.36
CA VAL A 170 20.83 4.87 -4.34
C VAL A 170 20.12 3.61 -3.82
N PRO A 171 19.13 3.75 -2.94
CA PRO A 171 18.33 2.61 -2.52
C PRO A 171 17.36 2.17 -3.63
N VAL A 172 17.36 0.87 -3.90
CA VAL A 172 16.48 0.20 -4.85
C VAL A 172 15.71 -0.89 -4.12
N VAL A 173 14.39 -0.84 -4.25
CA VAL A 173 13.46 -1.78 -3.62
C VAL A 173 13.14 -2.90 -4.61
N ASP A 174 13.28 -4.14 -4.17
CA ASP A 174 12.84 -5.31 -4.91
C ASP A 174 11.39 -5.64 -4.55
N ASN A 175 10.46 -5.44 -5.48
CA ASN A 175 9.02 -5.57 -5.25
C ASN A 175 8.56 -7.02 -4.98
N GLU A 176 9.33 -8.01 -5.42
CA GLU A 176 9.02 -9.42 -5.23
C GLU A 176 9.39 -9.88 -3.82
N VAL A 177 10.54 -9.41 -3.32
CA VAL A 177 11.05 -9.76 -1.99
C VAL A 177 10.51 -8.85 -0.89
N CYS A 178 10.23 -7.58 -1.19
CA CYS A 178 9.75 -6.62 -0.21
C CYS A 178 8.41 -7.06 0.40
N VAL A 179 8.44 -7.26 1.72
CA VAL A 179 7.27 -7.63 2.54
C VAL A 179 6.41 -6.40 2.85
N GLY A 180 7.00 -5.21 2.92
CA GLY A 180 6.31 -3.97 3.31
C GLY A 180 6.09 -3.84 4.82
N CYS A 181 7.11 -4.17 5.62
CA CYS A 181 7.02 -4.12 7.08
C CYS A 181 7.05 -2.69 7.68
N GLY A 182 7.57 -1.70 6.94
CA GLY A 182 7.61 -0.30 7.39
C GLY A 182 8.87 0.13 8.13
N LEU A 183 9.80 -0.78 8.47
CA LEU A 183 11.02 -0.44 9.23
C LEU A 183 11.89 0.62 8.52
N CYS A 184 11.93 0.57 7.18
CA CYS A 184 12.67 1.55 6.39
C CYS A 184 12.06 2.97 6.43
N GLU A 185 10.73 3.09 6.55
CA GLU A 185 10.02 4.37 6.67
C GLU A 185 10.26 5.02 8.04
N LEU A 186 10.30 4.21 9.10
CA LEU A 186 10.68 4.66 10.44
C LEU A 186 12.15 5.10 10.48
N ALA A 187 13.05 4.33 9.87
CA ALA A 187 14.49 4.60 9.89
C ALA A 187 14.93 5.79 9.02
N CYS A 188 14.03 6.33 8.19
CA CYS A 188 14.35 7.43 7.31
C CYS A 188 14.63 8.72 8.09
N VAL A 189 15.83 9.27 7.91
CA VAL A 189 16.37 10.44 8.65
C VAL A 189 15.81 11.78 8.18
N THR A 190 15.04 11.81 7.09
CA THR A 190 14.42 13.03 6.57
C THR A 190 13.21 13.42 7.43
N GLU A 191 12.87 14.72 7.46
CA GLU A 191 11.74 15.26 8.22
C GLU A 191 10.43 14.53 7.89
N GLU A 192 10.10 14.50 6.60
CA GLU A 192 9.15 13.56 6.02
C GLU A 192 9.87 12.39 5.37
N PRO A 193 9.43 11.15 5.57
CA PRO A 193 10.14 9.98 5.04
C PRO A 193 10.19 10.01 3.51
N ALA A 194 11.40 10.00 2.96
CA ALA A 194 11.63 9.85 1.53
C ALA A 194 11.40 8.41 1.03
N ILE A 195 11.15 7.46 1.94
CA ILE A 195 10.73 6.10 1.61
C ILE A 195 9.45 5.77 2.38
N ARG A 196 8.38 5.43 1.67
CA ARG A 196 7.06 5.16 2.25
C ARG A 196 6.57 3.78 1.87
N VAL A 197 5.87 3.10 2.77
CA VAL A 197 5.28 1.80 2.50
C VAL A 197 3.80 1.97 2.17
N LEU A 198 3.43 1.50 0.98
CA LEU A 198 2.06 1.55 0.48
C LEU A 198 1.52 0.12 0.28
N PRO A 199 0.19 -0.10 0.34
CA PRO A 199 -0.39 -1.39 -0.02
C PRO A 199 -0.03 -1.75 -1.47
N ARG A 200 0.13 -3.04 -1.74
CA ARG A 200 0.65 -3.53 -3.04
C ARG A 200 -0.20 -3.08 -4.22
N GLU A 201 -1.52 -3.00 -4.04
CA GLU A 201 -2.47 -2.57 -5.07
C GLU A 201 -2.26 -1.11 -5.52
N TYR A 202 -1.66 -0.26 -4.69
CA TYR A 202 -1.38 1.15 -5.02
C TYR A 202 -0.05 1.33 -5.76
N VAL A 203 0.83 0.33 -5.70
CA VAL A 203 2.20 0.41 -6.25
C VAL A 203 2.36 -0.45 -7.50
N LEU A 204 1.83 -1.67 -7.47
CA LEU A 204 2.02 -2.63 -8.54
C LEU A 204 1.07 -2.36 -9.71
N GLY A 205 1.65 -2.09 -10.88
CA GLY A 205 0.93 -2.09 -12.15
C GLY A 205 0.61 -3.50 -12.65
N LYS A 206 -0.31 -3.61 -13.61
CA LYS A 206 -0.59 -4.83 -14.37
C LYS A 206 -0.28 -4.58 -15.84
N ALA A 207 0.63 -5.37 -16.41
CA ALA A 207 1.00 -5.24 -17.83
C ALA A 207 -0.12 -5.69 -18.79
N GLY A 208 -1.14 -6.42 -18.31
CA GLY A 208 -2.16 -7.06 -19.16
C GLY A 208 -1.67 -8.36 -19.80
N ALA A 209 -2.58 -9.10 -20.42
CA ALA A 209 -2.29 -10.42 -21.02
C ALA A 209 -1.58 -10.33 -22.38
N HIS A 210 -1.64 -9.18 -23.04
CA HIS A 210 -1.05 -8.97 -24.38
C HIS A 210 0.48 -8.78 -24.37
N TYR A 211 1.06 -8.43 -23.22
CA TYR A 211 2.49 -8.19 -23.08
C TYR A 211 3.12 -9.34 -22.29
N VAL A 212 3.69 -10.28 -23.05
CA VAL A 212 4.36 -11.46 -22.53
C VAL A 212 5.87 -11.30 -22.64
N LYS A 213 6.56 -11.61 -21.55
CA LYS A 213 8.02 -11.65 -21.47
C LYS A 213 8.49 -12.93 -22.15
N GLY A 214 8.98 -12.82 -23.38
CA GLY A 214 9.46 -13.98 -24.16
C GLY A 214 10.65 -14.74 -23.55
N TRP A 215 11.29 -14.20 -22.51
CA TRP A 215 12.38 -14.87 -21.79
C TRP A 215 11.92 -15.59 -20.50
N ASP A 216 10.66 -15.45 -20.09
CA ASP A 216 10.10 -16.14 -18.92
C ASP A 216 9.08 -17.21 -19.36
N LYS A 217 9.46 -18.47 -19.23
CA LYS A 217 8.65 -19.63 -19.63
C LYS A 217 7.32 -19.73 -18.88
N ASN A 218 7.21 -19.17 -17.68
CA ASN A 218 5.96 -19.20 -16.92
C ASN A 218 5.03 -18.05 -17.30
N ASP A 219 5.56 -17.01 -17.94
CA ASP A 219 4.79 -15.82 -18.30
C ASP A 219 3.86 -16.06 -19.49
N GLU A 220 4.24 -16.98 -20.39
CA GLU A 220 3.41 -17.44 -21.52
C GLU A 220 2.06 -18.03 -21.09
N LYS A 221 2.00 -18.65 -19.90
CA LYS A 221 0.76 -19.20 -19.34
C LYS A 221 -0.33 -18.14 -19.11
N ARG A 222 0.03 -16.85 -19.04
CA ARG A 222 -0.95 -15.76 -18.93
C ARG A 222 -1.82 -15.59 -20.18
N ILE A 223 -1.36 -16.08 -21.34
CA ILE A 223 -2.12 -16.06 -22.60
C ILE A 223 -3.27 -17.07 -22.55
N GLU A 224 -3.11 -18.20 -21.86
CA GLU A 224 -4.12 -19.27 -21.80
C GLU A 224 -5.44 -18.78 -21.18
N GLN A 225 -5.37 -17.78 -20.29
CA GLN A 225 -6.52 -17.20 -19.59
C GLN A 225 -7.04 -15.91 -20.26
N ALA A 226 -6.45 -15.49 -21.39
CA ALA A 226 -6.79 -14.25 -22.06
C ALA A 226 -8.02 -14.43 -22.97
N ASP A 227 -9.07 -13.66 -22.73
CA ASP A 227 -10.21 -13.56 -23.65
C ASP A 227 -9.75 -12.86 -24.95
N THR A 228 -9.46 -13.66 -25.97
CA THR A 228 -9.01 -13.19 -27.29
C THR A 228 -10.21 -12.97 -28.21
N SER A 229 -11.24 -12.26 -27.74
CA SER A 229 -12.45 -11.96 -28.52
C SER A 229 -12.25 -10.87 -29.60
N LYS A 230 -11.02 -10.40 -29.86
CA LYS A 230 -10.73 -9.53 -31.00
C LYS A 230 -10.50 -10.35 -32.27
N HIS A 231 -11.59 -10.60 -32.99
CA HIS A 231 -11.53 -11.01 -34.40
C HIS A 231 -10.98 -9.87 -35.24
N PHE A 232 -9.67 -9.89 -35.52
CA PHE A 232 -9.10 -9.02 -36.53
C PHE A 232 -9.67 -9.44 -37.89
N ASN A 233 -10.45 -8.57 -38.52
CA ASN A 233 -10.92 -8.81 -39.89
C ASN A 233 -9.71 -8.71 -40.84
N THR A 234 -9.18 -9.86 -41.25
CA THR A 234 -7.98 -10.00 -42.06
C THR A 234 -8.08 -9.22 -43.37
N LYS A 235 -9.30 -9.09 -43.92
CA LYS A 235 -9.55 -8.28 -45.12
C LYS A 235 -9.30 -6.80 -44.88
N LYS A 236 -9.69 -6.24 -43.73
CA LYS A 236 -9.50 -4.81 -43.41
C LYS A 236 -8.01 -4.45 -43.27
N ALA A 237 -7.19 -5.37 -42.76
CA ALA A 237 -5.75 -5.18 -42.66
C ALA A 237 -5.07 -5.28 -44.04
N GLN A 238 -5.50 -6.22 -44.89
CA GLN A 238 -5.01 -6.32 -46.27
C GLN A 238 -5.46 -5.14 -47.13
N ASP A 239 -6.71 -4.70 -47.02
CA ASP A 239 -7.25 -3.56 -47.76
C ASP A 239 -6.53 -2.27 -47.37
N TYR A 240 -6.16 -2.06 -46.09
CA TYR A 240 -5.34 -0.92 -45.67
C TYR A 240 -3.94 -0.93 -46.30
N LEU A 241 -3.29 -2.09 -46.36
CA LEU A 241 -1.95 -2.24 -46.95
C LEU A 241 -1.97 -2.14 -48.47
N ASN A 242 -3.05 -2.57 -49.11
CA ASN A 242 -3.18 -2.64 -50.56
C ASN A 242 -3.76 -1.36 -51.17
N ASN A 243 -4.66 -0.68 -50.46
CA ASN A 243 -5.33 0.51 -51.00
C ASN A 243 -4.62 1.81 -50.67
N GLY A 244 -3.67 1.81 -49.72
CA GLY A 244 -2.77 2.94 -49.48
C GLY A 244 -3.48 4.29 -49.55
N ASP A 245 -4.58 4.47 -48.82
CA ASP A 245 -5.32 5.71 -48.93
C ASP A 245 -4.51 6.84 -48.29
N ASP A 246 -4.13 7.78 -49.16
CA ASP A 246 -3.83 9.16 -48.86
C ASP A 246 -4.85 9.75 -47.86
N LEU A 247 -4.35 10.61 -46.96
CA LEU A 247 -5.16 11.45 -46.06
C LEU A 247 -6.23 12.25 -46.80
#